data_AF-A0A845CVH2-F1
#
_entry.id   AF-A0A845CVH2-F1
#
_cell.length_a   1.000
_cell.length_b   1.000
_cell.length_c   1.000
_cell.angle_alpha   90.00
_cell.angle_beta   90.00
_cell.angle_gamma   90.00
#
_symmetry.space_group_name_H-M   'P 1'
#
loop_
_entity.id
_entity.type
_entity.pdbx_description
1 polymer ?
#
loop_
_entity_poly.entity_id
_entity_poly.type
_entity_poly.pdbx_seq_one_letter_code
_entity_poly.pdbx_strand_id
1 'polypeptide(L)'
;MSVYQTIVRNTYWSALSTVGGLLMGLITNIVLARALGAPLLGRYNYWLWLIGLLALIASPGLPGAMTKFGAEYLGRDEKETASAVFARLLRIELVLGALVAGIVLVYSLLVPASDTAALALVAFSVLFVVVEVFFQAAAKGAQDFRVFSQASLIGGFLYGVAAIAIVSFGYGIYPLLIAYIGRRILTILLIGWKLPAHYTLQGSPAP
;
A
#
# COMPACT_ATOMS: atom_id res chain seq x y z
N MET A 1 -15.18 13.84 23.78
CA MET A 1 -14.65 14.76 22.74
C MET A 1 -15.81 15.22 21.88
N SER A 2 -15.87 16.50 21.49
CA SER A 2 -16.95 16.96 20.59
C SER A 2 -16.70 16.47 19.16
N VAL A 3 -17.78 16.29 18.38
CA VAL A 3 -17.72 15.84 16.97
C VAL A 3 -16.77 16.72 16.15
N TYR A 4 -16.77 18.04 16.39
CA TYR A 4 -15.86 18.99 15.75
C TYR A 4 -14.38 18.67 16.00
N GLN A 5 -14.00 18.34 17.24
CA GLN A 5 -12.61 18.01 17.57
C GLN A 5 -12.13 16.73 16.86
N THR A 6 -13.01 15.73 16.74
CA THR A 6 -12.70 14.48 16.03
C THR A 6 -12.51 14.72 14.53
N ILE A 7 -13.38 15.53 13.92
CA ILE A 7 -13.28 15.89 12.48
C ILE A 7 -11.97 16.64 12.23
N VAL A 8 -11.66 17.68 12.99
CA VAL A 8 -10.43 18.47 12.81
C VAL A 8 -9.19 17.61 12.94
N ARG A 9 -9.13 16.73 13.95
CA ARG A 9 -8.00 15.82 14.16
C ARG A 9 -7.84 14.84 12.99
N ASN A 10 -8.93 14.23 12.52
CA ASN A 10 -8.88 13.25 11.45
C ASN A 10 -8.49 13.90 10.11
N THR A 11 -9.06 15.08 9.82
CA THR A 11 -8.68 15.89 8.66
C THR A 11 -7.21 16.29 8.73
N TYR A 12 -6.70 16.71 9.91
CA TYR A 12 -5.29 17.02 10.09
C TYR A 12 -4.39 15.84 9.75
N TRP A 13 -4.65 14.65 10.29
CA TRP A 13 -3.84 13.46 10.00
C TRP A 13 -3.88 13.05 8.52
N SER A 14 -5.08 13.11 7.93
CA SER A 14 -5.26 12.82 6.50
C SER A 14 -4.50 13.83 5.64
N ALA A 15 -4.69 15.13 5.87
CA ALA A 15 -4.01 16.20 5.14
C ALA A 15 -2.49 16.12 5.29
N LEU A 16 -1.99 15.85 6.52
CA LEU A 16 -0.56 15.68 6.77
C LEU A 16 0.02 14.52 5.96
N SER A 17 -0.69 13.40 5.88
CA SER A 17 -0.25 12.25 5.08
C SER A 17 -0.25 12.54 3.59
N THR A 18 -1.27 13.24 3.08
CA THR A 18 -1.39 13.57 1.66
C THR A 18 -0.35 14.58 1.25
N VAL A 19 -0.25 15.71 1.96
CA VAL A 19 0.72 16.78 1.65
C VAL A 19 2.14 16.28 1.88
N GLY A 20 2.41 15.60 2.99
CA GLY A 20 3.72 15.01 3.26
C GLY A 20 4.13 13.97 2.22
N GLY A 21 3.19 13.10 1.81
CA GLY A 21 3.42 12.13 0.75
C GLY A 21 3.70 12.77 -0.60
N LEU A 22 2.98 13.83 -0.97
CA LEU A 22 3.20 14.60 -2.20
C LEU A 22 4.57 15.27 -2.21
N LEU A 23 4.95 15.93 -1.12
CA LEU A 23 6.27 16.58 -1.00
C LEU A 23 7.40 15.56 -1.09
N MET A 24 7.29 14.43 -0.37
CA MET A 24 8.29 13.37 -0.42
C MET A 24 8.36 12.71 -1.81
N GLY A 25 7.22 12.51 -2.46
CA GLY A 25 7.15 12.02 -3.83
C GLY A 25 7.84 12.96 -4.82
N LEU A 26 7.59 14.27 -4.70
CA LEU A 26 8.23 15.29 -5.53
C LEU A 26 9.75 15.31 -5.34
N ILE A 27 10.21 15.36 -4.09
CA ILE A 27 11.65 15.35 -3.76
C ILE A 27 12.31 14.09 -4.34
N THR A 28 11.72 12.93 -4.09
CA THR A 28 12.25 11.65 -4.59
C THR A 28 12.32 11.64 -6.10
N ASN A 29 11.26 12.10 -6.79
CA ASN A 29 11.22 12.14 -8.25
C ASN A 29 12.28 13.10 -8.84
N ILE A 30 12.51 14.27 -8.22
CA ILE A 30 13.56 15.21 -8.64
C ILE A 30 14.94 14.57 -8.49
N VAL A 31 15.22 13.91 -7.37
CA VAL A 31 16.52 13.27 -7.14
C VAL A 31 16.74 12.12 -8.13
N LEU A 32 15.73 11.26 -8.31
CA LEU A 32 15.81 10.18 -9.28
C LEU A 32 16.02 10.69 -10.71
N ALA A 33 15.35 11.77 -11.11
CA ALA A 33 15.51 12.37 -12.43
C ALA A 33 16.94 12.88 -12.68
N ARG A 34 17.55 13.51 -11.68
CA ARG A 34 18.92 14.01 -11.77
C ARG A 34 19.96 12.89 -11.80
N ALA A 35 19.71 11.82 -11.06
CA ALA A 35 20.72 10.79 -10.82
C ALA A 35 20.64 9.62 -11.83
N LEU A 36 19.45 9.24 -12.29
CA LEU A 36 19.25 8.17 -13.29
C LEU A 36 19.26 8.68 -14.74
N GLY A 37 18.95 9.96 -14.96
CA GLY A 37 18.65 10.50 -16.28
C GLY A 37 17.31 10.04 -16.84
N ALA A 38 16.89 10.67 -17.95
CA ALA A 38 15.56 10.45 -18.54
C ALA A 38 15.26 8.99 -18.97
N PRO A 39 16.18 8.22 -19.58
CA PRO A 39 15.86 6.88 -20.07
C PRO A 39 15.56 5.87 -18.95
N LEU A 40 16.37 5.86 -17.89
CA LEU A 40 16.19 4.93 -16.76
C LEU A 40 15.00 5.34 -15.89
N LEU A 41 14.79 6.64 -15.68
CA LEU A 41 13.60 7.15 -14.99
C LEU A 41 12.32 6.77 -15.75
N GLY A 42 12.32 6.87 -17.08
CA GLY A 42 11.19 6.46 -17.92
C GLY A 42 10.82 4.99 -17.75
N ARG A 43 11.82 4.09 -17.77
CA ARG A 43 11.60 2.65 -17.52
C ARG A 43 11.09 2.38 -16.11
N TYR A 44 11.67 3.05 -15.11
CA TYR A 44 11.23 2.91 -13.73
C TYR A 44 9.77 3.35 -13.54
N ASN A 45 9.41 4.53 -14.05
CA ASN A 45 8.04 5.04 -13.99
C ASN A 45 7.06 4.18 -14.77
N TYR A 46 7.47 3.59 -15.90
CA TYR A 46 6.66 2.62 -16.63
C TYR A 46 6.28 1.43 -15.74
N TRP A 47 7.26 0.84 -15.03
CA TRP A 47 6.98 -0.27 -14.12
C TRP A 47 6.09 0.12 -12.95
N LEU A 48 6.30 1.30 -12.34
CA LEU A 48 5.41 1.81 -11.29
C LEU A 48 3.97 2.00 -11.77
N TRP A 49 3.80 2.53 -12.99
CA TRP A 49 2.49 2.69 -13.61
C TRP A 49 1.83 1.35 -13.87
N LEU A 50 2.58 0.37 -14.38
CA LEU A 50 2.07 -0.97 -14.63
C LEU A 50 1.61 -1.63 -13.32
N ILE A 51 2.39 -1.50 -12.24
CA ILE A 51 1.99 -1.99 -10.91
C ILE A 51 0.66 -1.34 -10.47
N GLY A 52 0.52 -0.02 -10.62
CA GLY A 52 -0.69 0.69 -10.25
C GLY A 52 -1.92 0.25 -11.06
N LEU A 53 -1.76 0.05 -12.37
CA LEU A 53 -2.81 -0.43 -13.26
C LEU A 53 -3.24 -1.85 -12.89
N LEU A 54 -2.29 -2.75 -12.67
CA LEU A 54 -2.58 -4.13 -12.27
C LEU A 54 -3.25 -4.19 -10.89
N ALA A 55 -2.83 -3.34 -9.94
CA ALA A 55 -3.47 -3.24 -8.64
C ALA A 55 -4.93 -2.76 -8.73
N LEU A 56 -5.25 -1.84 -9.65
CA LEU A 56 -6.62 -1.41 -9.91
C LEU A 56 -7.51 -2.57 -10.39
N ILE A 57 -6.97 -3.43 -11.25
CA ILE A 57 -7.65 -4.64 -11.73
C ILE A 57 -7.81 -5.66 -10.61
N ALA A 58 -6.76 -5.83 -9.79
CA ALA A 58 -6.74 -6.80 -8.69
C ALA A 58 -7.63 -6.41 -7.50
N SER A 59 -7.98 -5.13 -7.36
CA SER A 59 -8.72 -4.60 -6.22
C SER A 59 -9.94 -3.76 -6.68
N PRO A 60 -10.98 -4.39 -7.25
CA PRO A 60 -12.13 -3.68 -7.80
C PRO A 60 -13.05 -3.19 -6.67
N GLY A 61 -12.73 -2.04 -6.09
CA GLY A 61 -13.58 -1.33 -5.13
C GLY A 61 -13.72 -1.98 -3.74
N LEU A 62 -13.08 -3.11 -3.49
CA LEU A 62 -13.07 -3.81 -2.21
C LEU A 62 -12.52 -2.95 -1.04
N PRO A 63 -11.46 -2.13 -1.22
CA PRO A 63 -11.03 -1.18 -0.19
C PRO A 63 -12.11 -0.12 0.11
N GLY A 64 -12.87 0.31 -0.89
CA GLY A 64 -14.00 1.22 -0.70
C GLY A 64 -15.11 0.58 0.14
N ALA A 65 -15.44 -0.67 -0.16
CA ALA A 65 -16.39 -1.46 0.61
C ALA A 65 -15.93 -1.64 2.07
N MET A 66 -14.64 -1.94 2.28
CA MET A 66 -14.06 -2.09 3.63
C MET A 66 -14.13 -0.79 4.43
N THR A 67 -13.84 0.35 3.79
CA THR A 67 -13.96 1.66 4.46
C THR A 67 -15.41 1.92 4.90
N LYS A 68 -16.38 1.65 4.02
CA LYS A 68 -17.81 1.86 4.30
C LYS A 68 -18.34 0.92 5.38
N PHE A 69 -18.25 -0.39 5.15
CA PHE A 69 -18.78 -1.39 6.07
C PHE A 69 -18.01 -1.41 7.39
N GLY A 70 -16.70 -1.17 7.35
CA GLY A 70 -15.89 -0.99 8.55
C GLY A 70 -16.41 0.16 9.41
N ALA A 71 -16.66 1.33 8.81
CA ALA A 71 -17.19 2.48 9.55
C ALA A 71 -18.63 2.25 10.05
N GLU A 72 -19.47 1.58 9.27
CA GLU A 72 -20.87 1.30 9.64
C GLU A 72 -20.96 0.33 10.83
N TYR A 73 -20.30 -0.83 10.75
CA TYR A 73 -20.38 -1.85 11.79
C TYR A 73 -19.61 -1.46 13.06
N LEU A 74 -18.43 -0.84 12.92
CA LEU A 74 -17.70 -0.32 14.10
C LEU A 74 -18.45 0.85 14.74
N GLY A 75 -19.13 1.69 13.96
CA GLY A 75 -19.97 2.77 14.49
C GLY A 75 -21.20 2.27 15.26
N ARG A 76 -21.66 1.05 14.99
CA ARG A 76 -22.75 0.36 15.72
C ARG A 76 -22.26 -0.52 16.88
N ASP A 77 -20.96 -0.52 17.17
CA ASP A 77 -20.30 -1.41 18.13
C ASP A 77 -20.44 -2.92 17.79
N GLU A 78 -20.75 -3.25 16.53
CA GLU A 78 -20.84 -4.62 16.01
C GLU A 78 -19.47 -5.13 15.55
N LYS A 79 -18.51 -5.20 16.49
CA LYS A 79 -17.11 -5.55 16.19
C LYS A 79 -16.94 -6.94 15.56
N GLU A 80 -17.77 -7.90 15.96
CA GLU A 80 -17.71 -9.26 15.40
C GLU A 80 -18.10 -9.25 13.91
N THR A 81 -19.20 -8.58 13.55
CA THR A 81 -19.63 -8.39 12.16
C THR A 81 -18.57 -7.66 11.35
N ALA A 82 -18.00 -6.58 11.89
CA ALA A 82 -16.93 -5.81 11.25
C ALA A 82 -15.70 -6.69 10.95
N SER A 83 -15.36 -7.59 11.88
CA SER A 83 -14.22 -8.51 11.75
C SER A 83 -14.47 -9.63 10.74
N ALA A 84 -15.70 -10.16 10.70
CA ALA A 84 -16.11 -11.14 9.69
C ALA A 84 -16.08 -10.54 8.28
N VAL A 85 -16.55 -9.30 8.12
CA VAL A 85 -16.46 -8.56 6.86
C VAL A 85 -15.01 -8.32 6.48
N PHE A 86 -14.17 -7.85 7.41
CA PHE A 86 -12.74 -7.67 7.17
C PHE A 86 -12.07 -8.95 6.67
N ALA A 87 -12.26 -10.07 7.37
CA ALA A 87 -11.63 -11.35 7.01
C ALA A 87 -12.12 -11.84 5.64
N ARG A 88 -13.41 -11.70 5.34
CA ARG A 88 -13.99 -12.14 4.06
C ARG A 88 -13.49 -11.27 2.90
N LEU A 89 -13.50 -9.95 3.05
CA LEU A 89 -13.01 -9.04 2.02
C LEU A 89 -11.49 -9.20 1.82
N LEU A 90 -10.71 -9.36 2.89
CA LEU A 90 -9.27 -9.61 2.81
C LEU A 90 -8.96 -10.92 2.06
N ARG A 91 -9.73 -11.99 2.29
CA ARG A 91 -9.57 -13.25 1.55
C ARG A 91 -9.82 -13.06 0.06
N ILE A 92 -10.90 -12.36 -0.31
CA ILE A 92 -11.20 -12.06 -1.72
C ILE A 92 -10.08 -11.22 -2.34
N GLU A 93 -9.64 -10.19 -1.63
CA GLU A 93 -8.56 -9.29 -2.02
C GLU A 93 -7.24 -10.06 -2.27
N LEU A 94 -6.90 -11.00 -1.39
CA LEU A 94 -5.73 -11.86 -1.54
C LEU A 94 -5.86 -12.82 -2.72
N VAL A 95 -7.05 -13.40 -2.95
CA VAL A 95 -7.28 -14.29 -4.11
C VAL A 95 -7.15 -13.50 -5.41
N LEU A 96 -7.80 -12.34 -5.54
CA LEU A 96 -7.71 -11.51 -6.75
C LEU A 96 -6.30 -10.98 -6.97
N GLY A 97 -5.64 -10.50 -5.90
CA GLY A 97 -4.24 -10.09 -5.93
C GLY A 97 -3.31 -11.22 -6.38
N ALA A 98 -3.48 -12.43 -5.84
CA ALA A 98 -2.69 -13.60 -6.22
C ALA A 98 -2.98 -14.07 -7.66
N LEU A 99 -4.22 -13.97 -8.13
CA LEU A 99 -4.57 -14.29 -9.51
C LEU A 99 -3.89 -13.34 -10.49
N VAL A 100 -3.98 -12.02 -10.28
CA VAL A 100 -3.34 -11.03 -11.16
C VAL A 100 -1.81 -11.16 -11.09
N ALA A 101 -1.23 -11.27 -9.90
CA ALA A 101 0.21 -11.49 -9.73
C ALA A 101 0.66 -12.78 -10.39
N GLY A 102 -0.10 -13.87 -10.23
CA GLY A 102 0.19 -15.17 -10.84
C GLY A 102 0.15 -15.13 -12.36
N ILE A 103 -0.84 -14.46 -12.95
CA ILE A 103 -0.91 -14.27 -14.41
C ILE A 103 0.32 -13.51 -14.92
N VAL A 104 0.70 -12.43 -14.25
CA VAL A 104 1.88 -11.62 -14.64
C VAL A 104 3.17 -12.42 -14.48
N LEU A 105 3.29 -13.20 -13.41
CA LEU A 105 4.44 -14.07 -13.18
C LEU A 105 4.55 -15.17 -14.25
N VAL A 106 3.45 -15.86 -14.57
CA VAL A 106 3.41 -16.86 -15.63
C VAL A 106 3.75 -16.22 -16.98
N TYR A 107 3.18 -15.05 -17.28
CA TYR A 107 3.52 -14.30 -18.49
C TYR A 107 5.01 -13.98 -18.56
N SER A 108 5.65 -13.62 -17.44
CA SER A 108 7.10 -13.34 -17.38
C SER A 108 7.99 -14.55 -17.66
N LEU A 109 7.47 -15.76 -17.41
CA LEU A 109 8.20 -17.01 -17.64
C LEU A 109 8.00 -17.56 -19.05
N LEU A 110 6.82 -17.33 -19.64
CA LEU A 110 6.44 -17.90 -20.94
C LEU A 110 6.81 -17.00 -22.13
N VAL A 111 6.77 -15.68 -21.93
CA VAL A 111 7.06 -14.72 -23.00
C VAL A 111 8.45 -14.14 -22.77
N PRO A 112 9.38 -14.30 -23.73
CA PRO A 112 10.68 -13.63 -23.69
C PRO A 112 10.49 -12.11 -23.74
N ALA A 113 10.31 -11.50 -22.58
CA ALA A 113 10.25 -10.06 -22.43
C ALA A 113 11.67 -9.48 -22.43
N SER A 114 11.78 -8.21 -22.81
CA SER A 114 13.05 -7.48 -22.76
C SER A 114 13.63 -7.35 -21.34
N ASP A 115 12.80 -7.51 -20.30
CA ASP A 115 13.19 -7.41 -18.89
C ASP A 115 12.31 -8.31 -18.00
N THR A 116 12.56 -9.62 -18.04
CA THR A 116 11.83 -10.64 -17.27
C THR A 116 11.97 -10.45 -15.76
N ALA A 117 13.13 -9.98 -15.29
CA ALA A 117 13.38 -9.72 -13.88
C ALA A 117 12.52 -8.58 -13.33
N ALA A 118 12.39 -7.48 -14.08
CA ALA A 118 11.51 -6.39 -13.65
C ALA A 118 10.04 -6.82 -13.63
N LEU A 119 9.61 -7.61 -14.62
CA LEU A 119 8.25 -8.12 -14.69
C LEU A 119 7.91 -9.06 -13.53
N ALA A 120 8.85 -9.91 -13.11
CA ALA A 120 8.70 -10.73 -11.90
C ALA A 120 8.56 -9.86 -10.65
N LEU A 121 9.37 -8.81 -10.50
CA LEU A 121 9.25 -7.86 -9.38
C LEU A 121 7.91 -7.10 -9.40
N VAL A 122 7.38 -6.79 -10.58
CA VAL A 122 6.03 -6.21 -10.74
C VAL A 122 4.97 -7.18 -10.22
N ALA A 123 5.03 -8.46 -10.60
CA ALA A 123 4.11 -9.47 -10.11
C ALA A 123 4.07 -9.53 -8.58
N PHE A 124 5.24 -9.59 -7.93
CA PHE A 124 5.33 -9.56 -6.46
C PHE A 124 4.81 -8.24 -5.88
N SER A 125 5.13 -7.11 -6.51
CA SER A 125 4.68 -5.80 -6.03
C SER A 125 3.17 -5.66 -6.01
N VAL A 126 2.46 -6.21 -6.99
CA VAL A 126 0.99 -6.15 -7.06
C VAL A 126 0.35 -6.76 -5.82
N LEU A 127 0.81 -7.92 -5.38
CA LEU A 127 0.28 -8.59 -4.19
C LEU A 127 0.38 -7.69 -2.94
N PHE A 128 1.54 -7.07 -2.72
CA PHE A 128 1.73 -6.19 -1.58
C PHE A 128 0.96 -4.87 -1.70
N VAL A 129 0.85 -4.30 -2.91
CA VAL A 129 0.08 -3.06 -3.12
C VAL A 129 -1.38 -3.27 -2.74
N VAL A 130 -1.97 -4.38 -3.21
CA VAL A 130 -3.37 -4.75 -2.97
C VAL A 130 -3.64 -4.90 -1.46
N VAL A 131 -2.77 -5.62 -0.74
CA VAL A 131 -2.86 -5.77 0.72
C VAL A 131 -2.68 -4.44 1.45
N GLU A 132 -1.71 -3.61 1.07
CA GLU A 132 -1.51 -2.30 1.69
C GLU A 132 -2.75 -1.41 1.54
N VAL A 133 -3.28 -1.29 0.32
CA VAL A 133 -4.45 -0.45 0.05
C VAL A 133 -5.66 -0.92 0.85
N PHE A 134 -5.86 -2.24 0.97
CA PHE A 134 -6.90 -2.81 1.80
C PHE A 134 -6.71 -2.48 3.29
N PHE A 135 -5.48 -2.61 3.81
CA PHE A 135 -5.17 -2.29 5.22
C PHE A 135 -5.38 -0.81 5.52
N GLN A 136 -4.99 0.07 4.60
CA GLN A 136 -5.25 1.51 4.70
C GLN A 136 -6.75 1.81 4.72
N ALA A 137 -7.54 1.11 3.90
CA ALA A 137 -9.00 1.22 3.91
C ALA A 137 -9.62 0.72 5.23
N ALA A 138 -9.15 -0.39 5.77
CA ALA A 138 -9.59 -0.89 7.07
C ALA A 138 -9.28 0.12 8.20
N ALA A 139 -8.08 0.70 8.22
CA ALA A 139 -7.72 1.75 9.18
C ALA A 139 -8.60 3.00 9.05
N LYS A 140 -8.93 3.42 7.81
CA LYS A 140 -9.88 4.52 7.55
C LYS A 140 -11.30 4.18 8.01
N GLY A 141 -11.76 2.94 7.79
CA GLY A 141 -13.04 2.44 8.28
C GLY A 141 -13.14 2.48 9.81
N ALA A 142 -12.06 2.15 10.50
CA ALA A 142 -11.95 2.28 11.96
C ALA A 142 -11.76 3.73 12.46
N GLN A 143 -11.78 4.72 11.57
CA GLN A 143 -11.48 6.13 11.86
C GLN A 143 -10.09 6.37 12.50
N ASP A 144 -9.16 5.43 12.37
CA ASP A 144 -7.79 5.55 12.89
C ASP A 144 -6.86 6.16 11.84
N PHE A 145 -7.17 7.40 11.45
CA PHE A 145 -6.39 8.15 10.45
C PHE A 145 -4.96 8.41 10.90
N ARG A 146 -4.68 8.36 12.21
CA ARG A 146 -3.33 8.51 12.75
C ARG A 146 -2.42 7.37 12.31
N VAL A 147 -2.90 6.12 12.38
CA VAL A 147 -2.13 4.94 11.96
C VAL A 147 -1.86 4.96 10.46
N PHE A 148 -2.89 5.27 9.67
CA PHE A 148 -2.75 5.48 8.24
C PHE A 148 -1.68 6.54 7.91
N SER A 149 -1.75 7.69 8.59
CA SER A 149 -0.86 8.82 8.35
C SER A 149 0.59 8.51 8.74
N GLN A 150 0.80 7.96 9.95
CA GLN A 150 2.11 7.56 10.44
C GLN A 150 2.77 6.52 9.52
N ALA A 151 2.04 5.47 9.15
CA ALA A 151 2.58 4.41 8.30
C ALA A 151 2.98 4.95 6.92
N SER A 152 2.14 5.80 6.32
CA SER A 152 2.41 6.41 5.02
C SER A 152 3.62 7.34 5.04
N LEU A 153 3.76 8.16 6.09
CA LEU A 153 4.87 9.10 6.23
C LEU A 153 6.19 8.37 6.50
N ILE A 154 6.20 7.41 7.42
CA ILE A 154 7.39 6.60 7.74
C ILE A 154 7.83 5.81 6.51
N GLY A 155 6.90 5.12 5.85
CA GLY A 155 7.19 4.36 4.64
C GLY A 155 7.69 5.26 3.50
N GLY A 156 7.02 6.39 3.24
CA GLY A 156 7.42 7.33 2.21
C GLY A 156 8.81 7.93 2.45
N PHE A 157 9.10 8.32 3.69
CA PHE A 157 10.41 8.86 4.07
C PHE A 157 11.52 7.83 3.91
N LEU A 158 11.34 6.62 4.45
CA LEU A 158 12.35 5.56 4.37
C LEU A 158 12.61 5.14 2.92
N TYR A 159 11.56 5.07 2.11
CA TYR A 159 11.72 4.83 0.68
C TYR A 159 12.48 5.95 -0.03
N GLY A 160 12.18 7.21 0.27
CA GLY A 160 12.91 8.36 -0.28
C GLY A 160 14.40 8.28 0.05
N VAL A 161 14.74 8.04 1.32
CA VAL A 161 16.15 7.88 1.75
C VAL A 161 16.81 6.68 1.06
N ALA A 162 16.13 5.53 1.01
CA ALA A 162 16.65 4.34 0.35
C ALA A 162 16.86 4.56 -1.16
N ALA A 163 15.91 5.22 -1.83
CA ALA A 163 16.01 5.53 -3.26
C ALA A 163 17.21 6.45 -3.54
N ILE A 164 17.42 7.48 -2.72
CA ILE A 164 18.58 8.39 -2.83
C ILE A 164 19.88 7.61 -2.63
N ALA A 165 19.96 6.78 -1.58
CA ALA A 165 21.13 5.96 -1.31
C ALA A 165 21.45 5.01 -2.47
N ILE A 166 20.46 4.25 -2.94
CA ILE A 166 20.61 3.29 -4.04
C ILE A 166 21.19 3.96 -5.29
N VAL A 167 20.65 5.11 -5.69
CA VAL A 167 21.15 5.78 -6.90
C VAL A 167 22.52 6.43 -6.66
N SER A 168 22.83 6.90 -5.44
CA SER A 168 24.16 7.45 -5.12
C SER A 168 25.29 6.43 -5.25
N PHE A 169 24.99 5.14 -5.07
CA PHE A 169 25.95 4.05 -5.29
C PHE A 169 25.97 3.54 -6.74
N GLY A 170 25.23 4.17 -7.66
CA GLY A 170 25.20 3.81 -9.08
C GLY A 170 24.45 2.52 -9.39
N TYR A 171 23.61 2.03 -8.48
CA TYR A 171 22.77 0.86 -8.73
C TYR A 171 21.66 1.17 -9.74
N GLY A 172 21.28 0.17 -10.53
CA GLY A 172 20.23 0.28 -11.55
C GLY A 172 18.80 0.34 -11.00
N ILE A 173 17.82 0.06 -11.86
CA ILE A 173 16.39 0.19 -11.51
C ILE A 173 15.84 -0.93 -10.61
N TYR A 174 16.47 -2.12 -10.59
CA TYR A 174 15.96 -3.25 -9.82
C TYR A 174 15.98 -3.04 -8.30
N PRO A 175 17.06 -2.51 -7.70
CA PRO A 175 17.05 -2.20 -6.27
C PRO A 175 16.02 -1.13 -5.89
N LEU A 176 15.67 -0.22 -6.81
CA LEU A 176 14.57 0.73 -6.58
C LEU A 176 13.21 0.04 -6.51
N LEU A 177 12.96 -0.95 -7.36
CA LEU A 177 11.75 -1.79 -7.29
C LEU A 177 11.73 -2.62 -6.00
N ILE A 178 12.87 -3.17 -5.58
CA ILE A 178 12.98 -3.90 -4.31
C ILE A 178 12.71 -2.97 -3.12
N ALA A 179 13.28 -1.75 -3.12
CA ALA A 179 13.01 -0.75 -2.09
C ALA A 179 11.54 -0.33 -2.09
N TYR A 180 10.91 -0.25 -3.26
CA TYR A 180 9.48 -0.01 -3.38
C TYR A 180 8.65 -1.14 -2.74
N ILE A 181 8.98 -2.41 -2.98
CA ILE A 181 8.34 -3.56 -2.31
C ILE A 181 8.58 -3.49 -0.79
N GLY A 182 9.81 -3.20 -0.36
CA GLY A 182 10.16 -3.05 1.06
C GLY A 182 9.31 -1.99 1.75
N ARG A 183 9.08 -0.84 1.09
CA ARG A 183 8.14 0.19 1.56
C ARG A 183 6.72 -0.35 1.76
N ARG A 184 6.23 -1.16 0.82
CA ARG A 184 4.89 -1.77 0.90
C ARG A 184 4.80 -2.68 2.12
N ILE A 185 5.76 -3.59 2.28
CA ILE A 185 5.84 -4.51 3.43
C ILE A 185 5.86 -3.74 4.75
N LEU A 186 6.71 -2.70 4.85
CA LEU A 186 6.79 -1.89 6.06
C LEU A 186 5.44 -1.24 6.40
N THR A 187 4.78 -0.64 5.42
CA THR A 187 3.47 0.00 5.60
C THR A 187 2.42 -1.03 6.07
N ILE A 188 2.42 -2.22 5.47
CA ILE A 188 1.53 -3.33 5.86
C ILE A 188 1.79 -3.73 7.32
N LEU A 189 3.05 -3.88 7.74
CA LEU A 189 3.39 -4.24 9.11
C LEU A 189 2.97 -3.17 10.12
N LEU A 190 3.23 -1.89 9.82
CA LEU A 190 2.87 -0.77 10.69
C LEU A 190 1.36 -0.64 10.91
N ILE A 191 0.57 -0.84 9.85
CA ILE A 191 -0.90 -0.81 9.95
C ILE A 191 -1.41 -2.12 10.56
N GLY A 192 -0.91 -3.25 10.08
CA GLY A 192 -1.28 -4.60 10.48
C GLY A 192 -1.10 -4.86 11.97
N TRP A 193 -0.06 -4.29 12.59
CA TRP A 193 0.15 -4.41 14.03
C TRP A 193 -0.94 -3.74 14.87
N LYS A 194 -1.62 -2.73 14.33
CA LYS A 194 -2.68 -1.97 15.03
C LYS A 194 -4.09 -2.37 14.63
N LEU A 195 -4.28 -3.07 13.51
CA LEU A 195 -5.59 -3.57 13.08
C LEU A 195 -6.29 -4.49 14.10
N PRO A 196 -5.59 -5.36 14.87
CA PRO A 196 -6.22 -6.19 15.90
C PRO A 196 -6.93 -5.41 17.01
N ALA A 197 -6.60 -4.12 17.20
CA ALA A 197 -7.32 -3.27 18.15
C ALA A 197 -8.77 -2.98 17.72
N HIS A 198 -9.07 -3.13 16.41
CA HIS A 198 -10.36 -2.81 15.81
C HIS A 198 -11.05 -4.04 15.22
N TYR A 199 -10.29 -5.01 14.70
CA TYR A 199 -10.79 -6.22 14.06
C TYR A 199 -10.19 -7.46 14.72
N THR A 200 -11.03 -8.30 15.32
CA THR A 200 -10.61 -9.59 15.87
C THR A 200 -10.52 -10.62 14.75
N LEU A 201 -9.31 -11.07 14.42
CA LEU A 201 -9.13 -12.26 13.60
C LEU A 201 -9.68 -13.45 14.41
N GLN A 202 -10.91 -13.90 14.12
CA GLN A 202 -11.61 -14.94 14.88
C GLN A 202 -10.70 -16.15 15.15
N GLY A 203 -10.50 -16.47 16.44
CA GLY A 203 -9.70 -17.61 16.91
C GLY A 203 -9.10 -17.49 18.32
N SER A 204 -9.19 -16.35 19.03
CA SER A 204 -8.83 -16.28 20.45
C SER A 204 -9.98 -15.72 21.28
N PRO A 205 -10.39 -16.40 22.36
CA PRO A 205 -11.25 -15.79 23.36
C PRO A 205 -10.54 -14.57 23.93
N ALA A 206 -11.26 -13.47 24.10
CA ALA A 206 -10.75 -12.32 24.85
C ALA A 206 -10.39 -12.77 26.28
N PRO A 207 -9.30 -12.24 26.87
CA PRO A 207 -9.01 -12.43 28.29
C PRO A 207 -10.04 -11.76 29.19
#